data_AF-A0A225D9T5-F1
#
_entry.id   AF-A0A225D9T5-F1
#
_cell.length_a   1.000
_cell.length_b   1.000
_cell.length_c   1.000
_cell.angle_alpha   90.00
_cell.angle_beta   90.00
_cell.angle_gamma   90.00
#
_symmetry.space_group_name_H-M   'P 1'
#
loop_
_entity.id
_entity.type
_entity.pdbx_description
1 polymer ?
#
loop_
_entity_poly.entity_id
_entity_poly.type
_entity_poly.pdbx_seq_one_letter_code
_entity_poly.pdbx_strand_id
1 'polypeptide(L)'
;MRISFDVDDTLVCDPSVPVERHVPRWLRLWYPERLRAGTRDLMRALQTGRHELWIYTTSYRGGFYLRSWFRTFGVGIGGVVNQHRHERAVGRRGPSKFPPAFGIDLHVDDSEGVAEEGRRHRFNVLVVSPRDPNWTARVLEAVRRWPD
;
A
#
# COMPACT_ATOMS: atom_id res chain seq x y z
N MET A 1 -7.96 -1.65 -12.76
CA MET A 1 -7.26 -0.56 -12.04
C MET A 1 -5.97 -1.05 -11.43
N ARG A 2 -4.99 -0.16 -11.32
CA ARG A 2 -3.77 -0.30 -10.52
C ARG A 2 -3.94 0.45 -9.20
N ILE A 3 -3.88 -0.28 -8.09
CA ILE A 3 -4.08 0.24 -6.74
C ILE A 3 -2.76 0.09 -5.98
N SER A 4 -2.24 1.17 -5.41
CA SER A 4 -1.06 1.09 -4.55
C SER A 4 -1.37 1.37 -3.09
N PHE A 5 -0.62 0.72 -2.21
CA PHE A 5 -0.70 0.92 -0.76
C PHE A 5 0.63 1.47 -0.24
N ASP A 6 0.57 2.42 0.69
CA ASP A 6 1.72 2.71 1.54
C ASP A 6 2.01 1.53 2.49
N VAL A 7 3.19 1.54 3.11
CA VAL A 7 3.60 0.50 4.07
C VAL A 7 3.51 1.01 5.50
N ASP A 8 4.24 2.07 5.83
CA ASP A 8 4.47 2.48 7.21
C ASP A 8 3.25 3.27 7.69
N ASP A 9 2.74 2.97 8.88
CA ASP A 9 1.47 3.49 9.44
C ASP A 9 0.19 3.14 8.65
N THR A 10 0.29 2.70 7.40
CA THR A 10 -0.86 2.19 6.61
C THR A 10 -1.05 0.66 6.74
N LEU A 11 -0.05 -0.13 6.32
CA LEU A 11 -0.08 -1.61 6.32
C LEU A 11 0.74 -2.22 7.46
N VAL A 12 1.71 -1.49 7.99
CA VAL A 12 2.52 -1.85 9.16
C VAL A 12 2.35 -0.72 10.16
N CYS A 13 1.51 -0.96 11.15
CA CYS A 13 1.13 0.05 12.14
C CYS A 13 1.79 -0.23 13.49
N ASP A 14 1.56 0.69 14.43
CA ASP A 14 1.88 0.54 15.84
C ASP A 14 1.40 -0.82 16.43
N PRO A 15 2.13 -1.41 17.42
CA PRO A 15 1.79 -2.70 18.00
C PRO A 15 0.39 -2.84 18.61
N SER A 16 -0.30 -1.74 18.93
CA SER A 16 -1.69 -1.76 19.41
C SER A 16 -2.71 -2.15 18.33
N VAL A 17 -2.35 -2.02 17.05
CA VAL A 17 -3.23 -2.37 15.93
C VAL A 17 -3.22 -3.90 15.71
N PRO A 18 -4.38 -4.55 15.50
CA PRO A 18 -4.44 -5.97 15.17
C PRO A 18 -3.64 -6.32 13.92
N VAL A 19 -3.00 -7.49 13.91
CA VAL A 19 -2.12 -7.95 12.81
C VAL A 19 -2.56 -9.30 12.25
N GLU A 20 -2.18 -9.58 11.02
CA GLU A 20 -2.40 -10.87 10.36
C GLU A 20 -1.81 -12.03 11.16
N ARG A 21 -2.40 -13.23 10.98
CA ARG A 21 -1.80 -14.45 11.55
C ARG A 21 -0.37 -14.60 11.03
N HIS A 22 0.55 -14.74 11.99
CA HIS A 22 1.98 -14.61 11.73
C HIS A 22 2.48 -15.68 10.75
N VAL A 23 3.42 -15.26 9.92
CA VAL A 23 4.26 -16.17 9.14
C VAL A 23 5.03 -17.12 10.08
N PRO A 24 5.38 -18.34 9.61
CA PRO A 24 6.25 -19.26 10.34
C PRO A 24 7.45 -18.58 11.01
N ARG A 25 7.86 -19.05 12.20
CA ARG A 25 8.91 -18.40 13.01
C ARG A 25 10.22 -18.14 12.26
N TRP A 26 10.61 -19.03 11.35
CA TRP A 26 11.83 -18.87 10.55
C TRP A 26 11.74 -17.70 9.55
N LEU A 27 10.55 -17.43 8.98
CA LEU A 27 10.33 -16.28 8.10
C LEU A 27 10.43 -14.95 8.85
N ARG A 28 10.14 -14.93 10.15
CA ARG A 28 10.21 -13.71 10.97
C ARG A 28 11.62 -13.14 11.10
N LEU A 29 12.65 -13.98 10.93
CA LEU A 29 14.03 -13.51 10.93
C LEU A 29 14.32 -12.64 9.71
N TRP A 30 13.67 -12.93 8.57
CA TRP A 30 13.84 -12.18 7.33
C TRP A 30 12.77 -11.11 7.14
N TYR A 31 11.60 -11.27 7.76
CA TYR A 31 10.46 -10.36 7.66
C TYR A 31 9.91 -10.02 9.05
N PRO A 32 10.55 -9.09 9.77
CA PRO A 32 10.15 -8.73 11.12
C PRO A 32 8.84 -7.91 11.16
N GLU A 33 8.44 -7.28 10.06
CA GLU A 33 7.26 -6.43 10.00
C GLU A 33 5.96 -7.21 10.24
N ARG A 34 5.05 -6.60 11.01
CA ARG A 34 3.75 -7.17 11.34
C ARG A 34 2.69 -6.52 10.46
N LEU A 35 2.14 -7.30 9.52
CA LEU A 35 1.14 -6.80 8.58
C LEU A 35 -0.20 -6.59 9.29
N ARG A 36 -0.82 -5.42 9.10
CA ARG A 36 -2.11 -5.03 9.67
C ARG A 36 -3.20 -6.05 9.29
N ALA A 37 -4.02 -6.43 10.27
CA ALA A 37 -5.08 -7.41 10.08
C ALA A 37 -6.09 -6.96 9.00
N GLY A 38 -6.54 -7.93 8.21
CA GLY A 38 -7.46 -7.73 7.10
C GLY A 38 -6.76 -7.42 5.77
N THR A 39 -5.45 -7.12 5.78
CA THR A 39 -4.69 -6.84 4.56
C THR A 39 -4.73 -8.02 3.59
N ARG A 40 -4.56 -9.25 4.09
CA ARG A 40 -4.52 -10.44 3.24
C ARG A 40 -5.85 -10.64 2.51
N ASP A 41 -6.95 -10.56 3.23
CA ASP A 41 -8.28 -10.79 2.68
C ASP A 41 -8.70 -9.64 1.75
N LEU A 42 -8.40 -8.39 2.12
CA LEU A 42 -8.58 -7.23 1.26
C LEU A 42 -7.84 -7.39 -0.08
N MET A 43 -6.54 -7.67 -0.03
CA MET A 43 -5.72 -7.76 -1.24
C MET A 43 -6.17 -8.91 -2.14
N ARG A 44 -6.56 -10.06 -1.55
CA ARG A 44 -7.16 -11.16 -2.32
C ARG A 44 -8.46 -10.76 -3.00
N ALA A 45 -9.36 -10.09 -2.28
CA ALA A 45 -10.62 -9.62 -2.85
C ALA A 45 -10.38 -8.66 -4.03
N LEU A 46 -9.41 -7.75 -3.90
CA LEU A 46 -9.02 -6.83 -4.99
C LEU A 46 -8.43 -7.58 -6.19
N GLN A 47 -7.60 -8.61 -5.97
CA GLN A 47 -7.05 -9.43 -7.06
C GLN A 47 -8.12 -10.27 -7.76
N THR A 48 -9.09 -10.82 -7.02
CA THR A 48 -10.26 -11.49 -7.60
C THR A 48 -11.08 -10.52 -8.47
N GLY A 49 -11.17 -9.25 -8.06
CA GLY A 49 -11.72 -8.16 -8.88
C GLY A 49 -10.84 -7.73 -10.07
N ARG A 50 -9.77 -8.47 -10.38
CA ARG A 50 -8.79 -8.19 -11.45
C ARG A 50 -8.08 -6.84 -11.31
N HIS A 51 -7.96 -6.31 -10.09
CA HIS A 51 -7.13 -5.14 -9.83
C HIS A 51 -5.65 -5.53 -9.69
N GLU A 52 -4.76 -4.68 -10.17
CA GLU A 52 -3.33 -4.85 -10.05
C GLU A 52 -2.84 -4.18 -8.76
N LEU A 53 -2.22 -4.95 -7.85
CA LEU A 53 -1.75 -4.46 -6.57
C LEU A 53 -0.30 -3.98 -6.61
N TRP A 54 -0.07 -2.79 -6.09
CA TRP A 54 1.23 -2.14 -6.01
C TRP A 54 1.55 -1.72 -4.58
N ILE A 55 2.84 -1.55 -4.30
CA ILE A 55 3.31 -0.91 -3.07
C ILE A 55 3.97 0.40 -3.45
N TYR A 56 3.62 1.48 -2.76
CA TYR A 56 4.24 2.78 -2.93
C TYR A 56 4.61 3.35 -1.55
N THR A 57 5.87 3.19 -1.19
CA THR A 57 6.43 3.58 0.10
C THR A 57 7.59 4.56 -0.09
N THR A 58 7.71 5.50 0.84
CA THR A 58 8.87 6.40 0.97
C THR A 58 10.04 5.76 1.71
N SER A 59 9.93 4.48 2.08
CA SER A 59 11.06 3.69 2.58
C SER A 59 12.00 3.24 1.46
N TYR A 60 13.25 2.95 1.82
CA TYR A 60 14.26 2.38 0.90
C TYR A 60 14.22 0.84 0.82
N ARG A 61 13.19 0.19 1.39
CA ARG A 61 13.03 -1.28 1.31
C ARG A 61 13.09 -1.74 -0.15
N GLY A 62 13.87 -2.78 -0.42
CA GLY A 62 14.08 -3.28 -1.78
C GLY A 62 12.78 -3.79 -2.43
N GLY A 63 12.59 -3.56 -3.73
CA GLY A 63 11.40 -4.05 -4.43
C GLY A 63 11.26 -5.57 -4.39
N PHE A 64 12.38 -6.31 -4.48
CA PHE A 64 12.38 -7.76 -4.30
C PHE A 64 11.98 -8.17 -2.88
N TYR A 65 12.49 -7.46 -1.86
CA TYR A 65 12.15 -7.69 -0.47
C TYR A 65 10.63 -7.59 -0.25
N LEU A 66 10.03 -6.45 -0.64
CA LEU A 66 8.60 -6.23 -0.47
C LEU A 66 7.77 -7.27 -1.23
N ARG A 67 8.12 -7.58 -2.49
CA ARG A 67 7.43 -8.63 -3.26
C ARG A 67 7.54 -10.00 -2.60
N SER A 68 8.69 -10.36 -2.06
CA SER A 68 8.89 -11.65 -1.40
C SER A 68 8.18 -11.72 -0.06
N TRP A 69 8.16 -10.63 0.70
CA TRP A 69 7.41 -10.50 1.94
C TRP A 69 5.91 -10.66 1.73
N PHE A 70 5.28 -9.90 0.82
CA PHE A 70 3.85 -10.04 0.51
C PHE A 70 3.47 -11.45 -0.01
N ARG A 71 4.38 -12.10 -0.75
CA ARG A 71 4.19 -13.49 -1.19
C ARG A 71 4.06 -14.47 -0.03
N THR A 72 4.69 -14.22 1.13
CA THR A 72 4.51 -15.07 2.32
C THR A 72 3.08 -15.06 2.88
N PHE A 73 2.30 -14.02 2.57
CA PHE A 73 0.87 -13.92 2.89
C PHE A 73 -0.03 -14.41 1.75
N GLY A 74 0.56 -14.92 0.66
CA GLY A 74 -0.14 -15.34 -0.55
C GLY A 74 -0.69 -14.16 -1.36
N VAL A 75 -0.04 -13.00 -1.31
CA VAL A 75 -0.40 -11.81 -2.09
C VAL A 75 0.66 -11.56 -3.17
N GLY A 76 0.20 -11.47 -4.42
CA GLY A 76 1.05 -11.06 -5.56
C GLY A 76 1.08 -9.54 -5.71
N ILE A 77 2.28 -8.95 -5.76
CA ILE A 77 2.48 -7.50 -6.00
C ILE A 77 3.02 -7.28 -7.41
N GLY A 78 2.26 -6.60 -8.26
CA GLY A 78 2.62 -6.28 -9.65
C GLY A 78 3.80 -5.31 -9.74
N GLY A 79 3.80 -4.27 -8.89
CA GLY A 79 4.88 -3.30 -8.86
C GLY A 79 5.17 -2.71 -7.49
N VAL A 80 6.40 -2.23 -7.34
CA VAL A 80 6.86 -1.52 -6.14
C VAL A 80 7.47 -0.20 -6.56
N VAL A 81 7.03 0.87 -5.92
CA VAL A 81 7.65 2.19 -5.94
C VAL A 81 8.19 2.43 -4.55
N ASN A 82 9.47 2.13 -4.36
CA ASN A 82 10.20 2.54 -3.17
C ASN A 82 10.86 3.90 -3.39
N GLN A 83 11.47 4.47 -2.37
CA GLN A 83 12.05 5.80 -2.44
C GLN A 83 13.09 5.95 -3.57
N HIS A 84 13.94 4.94 -3.81
CA HIS A 84 14.88 4.96 -4.95
C HIS A 84 14.20 5.04 -6.32
N ARG A 85 13.06 4.35 -6.51
CA ARG A 85 12.31 4.40 -7.76
C ARG A 85 11.54 5.72 -7.90
N HIS A 86 10.97 6.20 -6.80
CA HIS A 86 10.31 7.51 -6.73
C HIS A 86 11.28 8.62 -7.16
N GLU A 87 12.43 8.73 -6.49
CA GLU A 87 13.39 9.81 -6.73
C GLU A 87 13.91 9.83 -8.17
N ARG A 88 14.05 8.67 -8.81
CA ARG A 88 14.46 8.56 -10.21
C ARG A 88 13.40 9.06 -11.19
N ALA A 89 12.11 8.91 -10.88
CA ALA A 89 11.02 9.25 -11.79
C ALA A 89 10.42 10.64 -11.52
N VAL A 90 10.34 11.03 -10.25
CA VAL A 90 9.64 12.24 -9.77
C VAL A 90 10.63 13.30 -9.28
N GLY A 91 11.82 12.90 -8.84
CA GLY A 91 12.82 13.80 -8.27
C GLY A 91 12.58 14.10 -6.79
N ARG A 92 13.65 14.48 -6.08
CA ARG A 92 13.65 14.73 -4.62
C ARG A 92 12.92 15.99 -4.18
N ARG A 93 12.62 16.90 -5.12
CA ARG A 93 11.94 18.19 -4.87
C ARG A 93 10.45 18.14 -5.28
N GLY A 94 9.99 17.00 -5.78
CA GLY A 94 8.59 16.78 -6.15
C GLY A 94 7.69 16.52 -4.93
N PRO A 95 6.42 16.18 -5.17
CA PRO A 95 5.53 15.73 -4.10
C PRO A 95 6.08 14.45 -3.46
N SER A 96 5.74 14.21 -2.20
CA SER A 96 6.18 13.02 -1.46
C SER A 96 5.80 11.71 -2.18
N LYS A 97 4.65 11.71 -2.85
CA LYS A 97 4.21 10.64 -3.75
C LYS A 97 3.54 11.21 -4.98
N PHE A 98 3.72 10.50 -6.09
CA PHE A 98 3.08 10.82 -7.36
C PHE A 98 2.65 9.55 -8.10
N PRO A 99 1.51 8.95 -7.71
CA PRO A 99 0.96 7.73 -8.33
C PRO A 99 0.83 7.80 -9.88
N PRO A 100 0.45 8.94 -10.51
CA PRO A 100 0.30 9.02 -11.96
C PRO A 100 1.57 8.70 -12.76
N ALA A 101 2.77 9.03 -12.23
CA ALA A 101 4.04 8.69 -12.90
C ALA A 101 4.28 7.18 -13.05
N PHE A 102 3.50 6.36 -12.35
CA PHE A 102 3.56 4.90 -12.39
C PHE A 102 2.26 4.28 -12.90
N GLY A 103 1.35 5.07 -13.47
CA GLY A 103 0.04 4.61 -13.95
C GLY A 103 -0.82 3.99 -12.84
N ILE A 104 -0.66 4.44 -11.60
CA ILE A 104 -1.47 4.01 -10.46
C ILE A 104 -2.71 4.89 -10.41
N ASP A 105 -3.88 4.25 -10.38
CA ASP A 105 -5.18 4.93 -10.43
C ASP A 105 -5.58 5.45 -9.04
N LEU A 106 -5.38 4.63 -8.01
CA LEU A 106 -5.73 4.91 -6.61
C LEU A 106 -4.57 4.58 -5.69
N HIS A 107 -4.19 5.52 -4.82
CA HIS A 107 -3.26 5.28 -3.72
C HIS A 107 -3.99 5.23 -2.37
N VAL A 108 -3.70 4.22 -1.55
CA VAL A 108 -4.19 4.10 -0.18
C VAL A 108 -3.05 4.44 0.77
N ASP A 109 -3.29 5.40 1.66
CA ASP A 109 -2.29 6.02 2.53
C ASP A 109 -2.96 6.47 3.83
N ASP A 110 -2.22 6.66 4.93
CA ASP A 110 -2.73 7.23 6.17
C ASP A 110 -2.51 8.75 6.27
N SER A 111 -1.64 9.30 5.42
CA SER A 111 -1.22 10.70 5.46
C SER A 111 -2.19 11.66 4.79
N GLU A 112 -2.74 12.58 5.58
CA GLU A 112 -3.49 13.74 5.06
C GLU A 112 -2.62 14.65 4.19
N GLY A 113 -1.30 14.68 4.42
CA GLY A 113 -0.36 15.43 3.57
C GLY A 113 -0.30 14.89 2.15
N VAL A 114 -0.31 13.56 1.99
CA VAL A 114 -0.37 12.90 0.68
C VAL A 114 -1.72 13.16 0.01
N ALA A 115 -2.82 13.21 0.76
CA ALA A 115 -4.12 13.58 0.22
C ALA A 115 -4.16 15.03 -0.28
N GLU A 116 -3.54 15.97 0.44
CA GLU A 116 -3.41 17.36 0.03
C GLU A 116 -2.57 17.51 -1.24
N GLU A 117 -1.45 16.77 -1.33
CA GLU A 117 -0.68 16.65 -2.57
C GLU A 117 -1.55 16.06 -3.70
N GLY A 118 -2.37 15.06 -3.39
CA GLY A 118 -3.34 14.47 -4.32
C GLY A 118 -4.31 15.48 -4.90
N ARG A 119 -4.89 16.34 -4.06
CA ARG A 119 -5.75 17.44 -4.52
C ARG A 119 -4.99 18.43 -5.40
N ARG A 120 -3.79 18.85 -4.96
CA ARG A 120 -2.95 19.82 -5.67
C ARG A 120 -2.48 19.31 -7.03
N HIS A 121 -2.09 18.04 -7.10
CA HIS A 121 -1.50 17.42 -8.29
C HIS A 121 -2.47 16.52 -9.07
N ARG A 122 -3.75 16.51 -8.68
CA ARG A 122 -4.86 15.79 -9.33
C ARG A 122 -4.62 14.28 -9.45
N PHE A 123 -4.28 13.65 -8.33
CA PHE A 123 -4.28 12.19 -8.20
C PHE A 123 -5.13 11.75 -7.01
N ASN A 124 -5.63 10.52 -7.09
CA ASN A 124 -6.59 10.02 -6.12
C ASN A 124 -5.89 9.34 -4.95
N VAL A 125 -6.27 9.75 -3.75
CA VAL A 125 -5.80 9.17 -2.49
C VAL A 125 -7.00 8.80 -1.65
N LEU A 126 -7.05 7.56 -1.19
CA LEU A 126 -7.94 7.15 -0.12
C LEU A 126 -7.17 7.16 1.19
N VAL A 127 -7.50 8.13 2.05
CA VAL A 127 -6.94 8.19 3.40
C VAL A 127 -7.60 7.15 4.30
N VAL A 128 -6.80 6.30 4.94
CA VAL A 128 -7.25 5.33 5.95
C VAL A 128 -6.51 5.54 7.26
N SER A 129 -7.26 5.73 8.36
CA SER A 129 -6.62 5.84 9.67
C SER A 129 -5.99 4.50 10.08
N PRO A 130 -4.79 4.49 10.70
CA PRO A 130 -4.17 3.28 11.25
C PRO A 130 -5.06 2.58 12.30
N ARG A 131 -5.95 3.35 12.96
CA ARG A 131 -6.84 2.88 14.03
C ARG A 131 -8.24 2.54 13.57
N ASP A 132 -8.56 2.71 12.29
CA ASP A 132 -9.87 2.37 11.74
C ASP A 132 -10.04 0.83 11.66
N PRO A 133 -10.95 0.22 12.43
CA PRO A 133 -11.18 -1.23 12.36
C PRO A 133 -11.86 -1.66 11.05
N ASN A 134 -12.52 -0.72 10.34
CA ASN A 134 -13.27 -0.97 9.12
C ASN A 134 -12.52 -0.50 7.86
N TRP A 135 -11.22 -0.24 7.96
CA TRP A 135 -10.42 0.30 6.85
C TRP A 135 -10.50 -0.54 5.57
N THR A 136 -10.54 -1.87 5.68
CA THR A 136 -10.66 -2.78 4.52
C THR A 136 -11.98 -2.58 3.78
N ALA A 137 -13.09 -2.42 4.51
CA ALA A 137 -14.40 -2.16 3.94
C ALA A 137 -14.43 -0.84 3.18
N ARG A 138 -13.77 0.20 3.73
CA ARG A 138 -13.63 1.51 3.07
C ARG A 138 -12.83 1.43 1.77
N VAL A 139 -11.73 0.66 1.75
CA VAL A 139 -10.95 0.44 0.53
C VAL A 139 -11.80 -0.27 -0.53
N LEU A 140 -12.49 -1.35 -0.16
CA LEU A 140 -13.37 -2.08 -1.07
C LEU A 140 -14.49 -1.18 -1.61
N GLU A 141 -15.08 -0.36 -0.76
CA GLU A 141 -16.13 0.58 -1.17
C GLU A 141 -15.62 1.64 -2.14
N ALA A 142 -14.44 2.23 -1.87
CA ALA A 142 -13.83 3.21 -2.76
C ALA A 142 -13.54 2.60 -4.14
N VAL A 143 -13.04 1.37 -4.17
CA VAL A 143 -12.77 0.65 -5.43
C VAL A 143 -14.06 0.30 -6.17
N ARG A 144 -15.11 -0.13 -5.47
CA ARG A 144 -16.43 -0.41 -6.10
C ARG A 144 -17.08 0.83 -6.73
N ARG A 145 -16.83 2.01 -6.16
CA ARG A 145 -17.35 3.29 -6.66
C ARG A 145 -16.47 3.92 -7.75
N TRP A 146 -15.37 3.26 -8.11
CA TRP A 146 -14.46 3.79 -9.10
C TRP A 146 -15.11 3.79 -10.49
N PRO A 147 -15.06 4.92 -11.22
CA PRO A 147 -15.60 4.98 -12.58
C PRO A 147 -14.79 4.10 -13.53
N ASP A 148 -15.49 3.39 -14.42
CA ASP A 148 -14.89 2.58 -15.51
C ASP A 148 -14.04 3.42 -16.47
#